data_AF-A0A5E5Q2B2-F1
#
_entry.id   AF-A0A5E5Q2B2-F1
#
_cell.length_a   1.000
_cell.length_b   1.000
_cell.length_c   1.000
_cell.angle_alpha   90.00
_cell.angle_beta   90.00
_cell.angle_gamma   90.00
#
_symmetry.space_group_name_H-M   'P 1'
#
loop_
_entity.id
_entity.type
_entity.pdbx_description
1 polymer ?
#
loop_
_entity_poly.entity_id
_entity_poly.type
_entity_poly.pdbx_seq_one_letter_code
_entity_poly.pdbx_strand_id
1 'polypeptide(L)'
;MRNTKYIKKVCSNCPFKKDSLKGWLGADRMSEILNSEIFYCHKTTSATLEKGKETNQMCAGHLALSERAFAKRVGFSTRKEDIKLLFKTANDCIKHHERA
;
A
#
# COMPACT_ATOMS: atom_id res chain seq x y z
N MET A 1 -9.35 -13.93 -17.45
CA MET A 1 -8.65 -13.80 -16.15
C MET A 1 -8.67 -12.36 -15.70
N ARG A 2 -8.93 -12.10 -14.40
CA ARG A 2 -9.34 -10.80 -13.85
C ARG A 2 -8.28 -9.71 -14.04
N ASN A 3 -8.70 -8.61 -14.66
CA ASN A 3 -7.96 -7.36 -14.80
C ASN A 3 -7.61 -6.82 -13.40
N THR A 4 -6.41 -7.09 -12.91
CA THR A 4 -6.08 -6.86 -11.48
C THR A 4 -5.70 -5.39 -11.29
N LYS A 5 -6.61 -4.61 -10.68
CA LYS A 5 -6.48 -3.16 -10.41
C LYS A 5 -5.47 -2.80 -9.31
N TYR A 6 -4.71 -3.77 -8.79
CA TYR A 6 -3.78 -3.60 -7.68
C TYR A 6 -2.50 -4.41 -7.90
N ILE A 7 -1.40 -3.96 -7.26
CA ILE A 7 -0.14 -4.70 -7.28
C ILE A 7 -0.29 -5.99 -6.46
N LYS A 8 0.25 -7.11 -6.96
CA LYS A 8 0.10 -8.43 -6.31
C LYS A 8 0.95 -8.62 -5.04
N LYS A 9 1.98 -7.79 -4.84
CA LYS A 9 2.98 -7.93 -3.78
C LYS A 9 3.30 -6.57 -3.14
N VAL A 10 3.55 -6.56 -1.83
CA VAL A 10 4.13 -5.40 -1.16
C VAL A 10 5.52 -5.11 -1.75
N CYS A 11 5.84 -3.84 -2.00
CA CYS A 11 7.14 -3.45 -2.55
C CYS A 11 8.26 -3.58 -1.51
N SER A 12 9.51 -3.76 -1.97
CA SER A 12 10.67 -3.89 -1.08
C SER A 12 10.85 -2.64 -0.21
N ASN A 13 10.74 -1.45 -0.82
CA ASN A 13 10.84 -0.15 -0.19
C ASN A 13 9.45 0.43 0.11
N CYS A 14 8.61 -0.35 0.80
CA CYS A 14 7.24 0.05 1.11
C CYS A 14 7.19 0.84 2.43
N PRO A 15 6.56 2.03 2.47
CA PRO A 15 6.43 2.77 3.72
C PRO A 15 5.52 2.05 4.74
N PHE A 16 4.66 1.14 4.28
CA PHE A 16 3.76 0.36 5.13
C PHE A 16 4.43 -0.83 5.83
N LYS A 17 5.72 -1.09 5.58
CA LYS A 17 6.48 -2.16 6.26
C LYS A 17 7.06 -1.66 7.58
N LYS A 18 7.16 -2.56 8.55
CA LYS A 18 7.75 -2.29 9.88
C LYS A 18 9.23 -1.90 9.83
N ASP A 19 9.94 -2.36 8.80
CA ASP A 19 11.36 -2.08 8.56
C ASP A 19 11.58 -0.82 7.69
N SER A 20 10.51 -0.07 7.39
CA SER A 20 10.64 1.20 6.67
C SER A 20 11.39 2.25 7.49
N LEU A 21 11.92 3.26 6.82
CA LEU A 21 12.63 4.35 7.48
C LEU A 21 11.69 5.10 8.45
N LYS A 22 12.11 5.22 9.72
CA LYS A 22 11.36 5.97 10.74
C LYS A 22 11.21 7.43 10.33
N GLY A 23 10.01 7.99 10.47
CA GLY A 23 9.74 9.39 10.10
C GLY A 23 9.69 9.67 8.59
N TRP A 24 9.79 8.66 7.72
CA TRP A 24 9.98 8.85 6.26
C TRP A 24 8.98 9.81 5.61
N LEU A 25 7.67 9.55 5.77
CA LEU A 25 6.65 10.39 5.14
C LEU A 25 6.12 11.50 6.08
N GLY A 26 6.34 11.39 7.39
CA GLY A 26 5.63 12.20 8.37
C GLY A 26 4.27 11.58 8.75
N ALA A 27 3.84 11.79 9.99
CA ALA A 27 2.60 11.25 10.52
C ALA A 27 1.38 11.79 9.76
N ASP A 28 1.33 13.09 9.49
CA ASP A 28 0.22 13.74 8.79
C ASP A 28 0.00 13.14 7.40
N ARG A 29 1.09 13.01 6.64
CA ARG A 29 1.04 12.43 5.30
C ARG A 29 0.66 10.95 5.33
N MET A 30 1.18 10.19 6.29
CA MET A 30 0.81 8.78 6.43
C MET A 30 -0.67 8.61 6.81
N SER A 31 -1.18 9.46 7.70
CA SER A 31 -2.59 9.52 8.08
C SER A 31 -3.47 9.84 6.87
N GLU A 32 -3.13 10.87 6.08
CA GLU A 32 -3.85 11.22 4.85
C GLU A 32 -3.91 10.03 3.87
N ILE A 33 -2.77 9.35 3.67
CA ILE A 33 -2.69 8.20 2.77
C ILE A 33 -3.59 7.07 3.26
N LEU A 34 -3.53 6.68 4.54
CA LEU A 34 -4.30 5.56 5.09
C LEU A 34 -5.81 5.83 5.17
N ASN A 35 -6.21 7.11 5.22
CA ASN A 35 -7.61 7.53 5.17
C ASN A 35 -8.15 7.68 3.74
N SER A 36 -7.29 7.66 2.73
CA SER A 36 -7.73 7.67 1.32
C SER A 36 -8.36 6.34 0.93
N GLU A 37 -9.44 6.37 0.14
CA GLU A 37 -10.01 5.15 -0.43
C GLU A 37 -9.05 4.49 -1.44
N ILE A 38 -8.29 5.31 -2.18
CA ILE A 38 -7.38 4.85 -3.24
C ILE A 38 -6.00 5.48 -3.05
N PHE A 39 -4.98 4.62 -3.04
CA PHE A 39 -3.59 5.03 -3.13
C PHE A 39 -2.86 4.17 -4.17
N TYR A 40 -2.24 4.81 -5.14
CA TYR A 40 -1.53 4.13 -6.22
C TYR A 40 -0.11 3.77 -5.80
N CYS A 41 0.36 2.61 -6.27
CA CYS A 41 1.72 2.18 -5.96
C CYS A 41 2.73 2.99 -6.78
N HIS A 42 3.85 3.35 -6.16
CA HIS A 42 5.01 3.96 -6.84
C HIS A 42 5.62 3.06 -7.93
N LYS A 43 5.34 1.75 -7.90
CA LYS A 43 5.75 0.80 -8.95
C LYS A 43 4.88 0.87 -10.19
N THR A 44 3.81 1.66 -10.18
CA THR A 44 3.00 1.94 -11.36
C THR A 44 3.81 2.84 -12.28
N THR A 45 4.63 2.24 -13.14
CA THR A 45 5.44 2.95 -14.12
C THR A 45 5.10 2.44 -15.51
N SER A 46 5.31 3.26 -16.54
CA SER A 46 5.13 2.88 -17.96
C SER A 46 5.92 1.63 -18.36
N ALA A 47 7.00 1.30 -17.63
CA ALA A 47 7.79 0.07 -17.81
C ALA A 47 7.13 -1.21 -17.24
N THR A 48 6.22 -1.08 -16.28
CA THR A 48 5.45 -2.21 -15.70
C THR A 48 4.09 -2.43 -16.39
N LEU A 49 3.76 -1.54 -17.32
CA LEU A 49 2.55 -1.58 -18.12
C LEU A 49 2.85 -2.27 -19.45
N GLU A 50 2.02 -3.24 -19.85
CA GLU A 50 2.05 -3.72 -21.25
C GLU A 50 1.83 -2.52 -22.17
N LYS A 51 2.57 -2.43 -23.29
CA LYS A 51 2.37 -1.39 -24.32
C LYS A 51 0.87 -1.30 -24.67
N GLY A 52 0.21 -0.20 -24.30
CA GLY A 52 -1.22 0.03 -24.53
C GLY A 52 -2.16 -0.19 -23.32
N LYS A 53 -1.66 -0.54 -22.13
CA LYS A 53 -2.45 -0.59 -20.88
C LYS A 53 -2.02 0.50 -19.91
N GLU A 54 -2.71 1.62 -19.89
CA GLU A 54 -2.59 2.59 -18.79
C GLU A 54 -3.47 2.15 -17.62
N THR A 55 -2.94 1.31 -16.74
CA THR A 55 -3.69 0.94 -15.52
C THR A 55 -2.89 1.30 -14.29
N ASN A 56 -3.28 2.41 -13.65
CA ASN A 56 -2.82 2.73 -12.32
C ASN A 56 -3.15 1.58 -11.36
N GLN A 57 -2.14 0.99 -10.72
CA GLN A 57 -2.33 -0.15 -9.83
C GLN A 57 -2.34 0.34 -8.37
N MET A 58 -3.40 0.00 -7.64
CA MET A 58 -3.50 0.29 -6.22
C MET A 58 -2.38 -0.40 -5.43
N CYS A 59 -1.92 0.28 -4.39
CA CYS A 59 -0.84 -0.19 -3.54
C CYS A 59 -1.30 -1.33 -2.63
N ALA A 60 -0.60 -2.47 -2.70
CA ALA A 60 -0.88 -3.63 -1.86
C ALA A 60 -0.69 -3.35 -0.36
N GLY A 61 0.35 -2.57 0.00
CA GLY A 61 0.62 -2.21 1.39
C GLY A 61 -0.47 -1.30 1.96
N HIS A 62 -0.93 -0.34 1.15
CA HIS A 62 -2.07 0.51 1.51
C HIS A 62 -3.33 -0.33 1.71
N LEU A 63 -3.74 -1.12 0.70
CA LEU A 63 -4.96 -1.94 0.78
C LEU A 63 -4.95 -2.96 1.93
N ALA A 64 -3.76 -3.39 2.36
CA ALA A 64 -3.60 -4.31 3.48
C ALA A 64 -3.75 -3.64 4.85
N LEU A 65 -3.44 -2.34 4.96
CA LEU A 65 -3.54 -1.57 6.21
C LEU A 65 -4.77 -0.66 6.28
N SER A 66 -5.33 -0.27 5.13
CA SER A 66 -6.51 0.57 5.03
C SER A 66 -7.78 -0.21 5.40
N GLU A 67 -8.86 0.52 5.67
CA GLU A 67 -10.22 0.03 5.86
C GLU A 67 -10.57 -1.20 4.99
N ARG A 68 -10.90 -2.32 5.65
CA ARG A 68 -11.08 -3.64 5.01
C ARG A 68 -12.25 -3.67 4.02
N ALA A 69 -13.21 -2.76 4.13
CA ALA A 69 -14.41 -2.73 3.30
C ALA A 69 -14.06 -2.51 1.81
N PHE A 70 -13.17 -1.57 1.50
CA PHE A 70 -12.74 -1.31 0.12
C PHE A 70 -11.89 -2.46 -0.44
N ALA A 71 -10.93 -2.95 0.34
CA ALA A 71 -10.11 -4.11 -0.02
C ALA A 71 -10.96 -5.34 -0.39
N LYS A 72 -12.02 -5.63 0.39
CA LYS A 72 -12.99 -6.68 0.08
C LYS A 72 -13.76 -6.40 -1.21
N ARG A 73 -14.23 -5.16 -1.42
CA ARG A 73 -14.99 -4.73 -2.60
C ARG A 73 -14.21 -4.95 -3.90
N VAL A 74 -12.90 -4.67 -3.89
CA VAL A 74 -12.03 -4.88 -5.06
C VAL A 74 -11.48 -6.30 -5.17
N GLY A 75 -11.88 -7.21 -4.27
CA GLY A 75 -11.42 -8.60 -4.24
C GLY A 75 -9.92 -8.71 -3.97
N PHE A 76 -9.35 -7.80 -3.18
CA PHE A 76 -7.97 -7.86 -2.74
C PHE A 76 -7.81 -8.89 -1.62
N SER A 77 -6.76 -9.71 -1.74
CA SER A 77 -6.33 -10.63 -0.70
C SER A 77 -4.81 -10.52 -0.56
N THR A 78 -4.36 -10.09 0.62
CA THR A 78 -2.93 -9.97 0.91
C THR A 78 -2.32 -11.34 1.13
N ARG A 79 -1.13 -11.57 0.57
CA ARG A 79 -0.36 -12.79 0.81
C ARG A 79 0.04 -12.88 2.29
N LYS A 80 0.04 -14.09 2.86
CA LYS A 80 0.37 -14.31 4.28
C LYS A 80 1.79 -13.84 4.62
N GLU A 81 2.73 -13.96 3.69
CA GLU A 81 4.11 -13.53 3.88
C GLU A 81 4.22 -12.01 3.94
N ASP A 82 3.43 -11.31 3.11
CA ASP A 82 3.41 -9.84 3.07
C ASP A 82 2.81 -9.26 4.35
N ILE A 83 1.74 -9.86 4.89
CA ILE A 83 1.12 -9.43 6.16
C ILE A 83 2.13 -9.39 7.31
N LYS A 84 3.09 -10.33 7.34
CA LYS A 84 4.12 -10.37 8.40
C LYS A 84 5.07 -9.17 8.36
N LEU A 85 5.28 -8.59 7.18
CA LEU A 85 6.18 -7.46 6.95
C LEU A 85 5.52 -6.12 7.28
N LEU A 86 4.19 -6.04 7.19
CA LEU A 86 3.42 -4.82 7.38
C LEU A 86 3.09 -4.54 8.85
N PHE A 87 2.89 -3.27 9.20
CA PHE A 87 2.38 -2.90 10.54
C PHE A 87 1.10 -3.67 10.89
N LYS A 88 0.82 -3.86 12.19
CA LYS A 88 -0.39 -4.57 12.62
C LYS A 88 -1.63 -3.68 12.49
N THR A 89 -1.45 -2.38 12.74
CA THR A 89 -2.52 -1.39 12.71
C THR A 89 -2.07 -0.15 11.94
N ALA A 90 -3.04 0.60 11.41
CA ALA A 90 -2.81 1.90 10.80
C ALA A 90 -2.13 2.88 11.78
N ASN A 91 -2.54 2.85 13.05
CA ASN A 91 -1.98 3.72 14.09
C ASN A 91 -0.49 3.43 14.36
N ASP A 92 -0.08 2.15 14.38
CA ASP A 92 1.34 1.79 14.53
C ASP A 92 2.18 2.32 13.35
N CYS A 93 1.62 2.27 12.14
CA CYS A 93 2.26 2.81 10.95
C CYS A 93 2.40 4.33 11.03
N ILE A 94 1.33 5.05 11.43
CA ILE A 94 1.35 6.51 11.59
C ILE A 94 2.39 6.93 12.62
N LYS A 95 2.40 6.29 13.80
CA LYS A 95 3.38 6.57 14.87
C LYS A 95 4.81 6.33 14.43
N HIS A 96 5.08 5.28 13.65
CA HIS A 96 6.42 5.04 13.10
C HIS A 96 6.88 6.17 12.16
N HIS A 97 5.94 6.86 11.52
CA HIS A 97 6.21 7.99 10.65
C HIS A 97 6.15 9.35 11.35
N GLU A 98 5.92 9.44 12.66
CA GLU A 98 6.16 10.68 13.43
C GLU A 98 7.63 11.09 13.28
N ARG A 99 7.86 12.35 12.88
CA ARG A 99 9.21 12.93 12.86
C ARG A 99 9.64 13.17 14.30
N ALA A 100 10.89 12.83 14.61
CA ALA A 100 11.50 13.13 15.90
C ALA A 100 11.70 14.64 16.05
#